data_AF-F7SBI9-F1
#
_entry.id   AF-F7SBI9-F1
#
_cell.length_a   1.000
_cell.length_b   1.000
_cell.length_c   1.000
_cell.angle_alpha   90.00
_cell.angle_beta   90.00
_cell.angle_gamma   90.00
#
_symmetry.space_group_name_H-M   'P 1'
#
loop_
_entity.id
_entity.type
_entity.pdbx_description
1 polymer ?
#
loop_
_entity_poly.entity_id
_entity_poly.type
_entity_poly.pdbx_seq_one_letter_code
_entity_poly.pdbx_strand_id
1 'polypeptide(L)'
;MPGTYKIGGWYDSGAFPDQRFGSDGLSLANPASNGNPLMQHGNYSLYAVADQTVWQSSADKARTLNVFGRIMGAPDDQNLVDFFFNGGVTLTAPLPGRDNDQAGIDFGIGKVSSQAAALDQDSGAPAQTTEELIELTYQAQVTGWLVVQPDLQYVINPSGGVLDPNDPIHTLRNEFIAGARAVVTF
;
A
#
# COMPACT_ATOMS: atom_id res chain seq x y z
N MET A 1 18.38 -18.46 11.26
CA MET A 1 17.81 -18.21 9.91
C MET A 1 18.00 -16.73 9.60
N PRO A 2 18.29 -16.35 8.35
CA PRO A 2 18.62 -14.97 8.00
C PRO A 2 17.41 -14.04 8.18
N GLY A 3 17.69 -12.77 8.46
CA GLY A 3 16.68 -11.73 8.58
C GLY A 3 17.28 -10.35 8.36
N THR A 4 16.45 -9.41 7.91
CA THR A 4 16.80 -8.00 7.69
C THR A 4 15.77 -7.11 8.34
N TYR A 5 16.24 -6.15 9.13
CA TYR A 5 15.39 -5.18 9.82
C TYR A 5 15.90 -3.78 9.52
N LYS A 6 15.00 -2.88 9.15
CA LYS A 6 15.30 -1.48 8.86
C LYS A 6 14.30 -0.61 9.61
N ILE A 7 14.80 0.46 10.21
CA ILE A 7 14.01 1.57 10.73
C ILE A 7 14.60 2.82 10.10
N GLY A 8 13.75 3.72 9.63
CA GLY A 8 14.21 4.95 9.02
C GLY A 8 13.12 5.99 8.98
N GLY A 9 13.47 7.12 8.39
CA GLY A 9 12.55 8.21 8.15
C GLY A 9 13.17 9.24 7.23
N TRP A 10 12.35 10.19 6.80
CA TRP A 10 12.77 11.34 6.04
C TRP A 10 12.10 12.59 6.59
N TYR A 11 12.71 13.74 6.31
CA TYR A 11 12.15 15.05 6.60
C TYR A 11 12.37 15.94 5.37
N ASP A 12 11.32 16.63 4.95
CA ASP A 12 11.35 17.62 3.89
C ASP A 12 10.96 18.99 4.47
N SER A 13 11.87 19.96 4.37
CA SER A 13 11.68 21.33 4.88
C SER A 13 10.82 22.22 3.97
N GLY A 14 10.29 21.68 2.88
CA GLY A 14 9.43 22.39 1.93
C GLY A 14 8.11 22.85 2.54
N ALA A 15 7.32 23.52 1.70
CA ALA A 15 5.97 23.95 2.01
C ALA A 15 4.96 23.08 1.24
N PHE A 16 3.97 22.55 1.93
CA PHE A 16 2.99 21.61 1.40
C PHE A 16 1.56 22.11 1.67
N PRO A 17 0.62 21.89 0.74
CA PRO A 17 -0.77 22.29 0.94
C PRO A 17 -1.43 21.42 2.02
N ASP A 18 -2.18 22.08 2.92
CA ASP A 18 -3.05 21.41 3.89
C ASP A 18 -4.17 20.63 3.17
N GLN A 19 -4.47 19.43 3.66
CA GLN A 19 -5.49 18.54 3.10
C GLN A 19 -6.91 19.05 3.32
N ARG A 20 -7.15 20.01 4.22
CA ARG A 20 -8.50 20.45 4.62
C ARG A 20 -8.70 21.95 4.63
N PHE A 21 -7.73 22.72 5.13
CA PHE A 21 -7.93 24.14 5.42
C PHE A 21 -7.29 25.08 4.39
N GLY A 22 -7.99 26.17 4.09
CA GLY A 22 -7.49 27.30 3.33
C GLY A 22 -6.65 28.25 4.19
N SER A 23 -5.91 29.13 3.52
CA SER A 23 -5.12 30.21 4.14
C SER A 23 -5.96 31.24 4.91
N ASP A 24 -7.28 31.23 4.71
CA ASP A 24 -8.29 31.99 5.46
C ASP A 24 -8.81 31.26 6.70
N GLY A 25 -8.33 30.04 6.98
CA GLY A 25 -8.74 29.20 8.11
C GLY A 25 -10.09 28.50 7.91
N LEU A 26 -10.71 28.63 6.73
CA LEU A 26 -11.94 27.91 6.39
C LEU A 26 -11.62 26.55 5.78
N SER A 27 -12.54 25.59 5.87
CA SER A 27 -12.43 24.37 5.06
C SER A 27 -12.39 24.72 3.58
N LEU A 28 -11.56 24.02 2.79
CA LEU A 28 -11.45 24.19 1.34
C LEU A 28 -12.76 23.86 0.61
N ALA A 29 -13.65 23.09 1.23
CA ALA A 29 -14.99 22.82 0.71
C ALA A 29 -16.00 23.94 1.04
N ASN A 30 -15.66 24.91 1.89
CA ASN A 30 -16.55 26.00 2.26
C ASN A 30 -16.71 26.98 1.07
N PRO A 31 -17.93 27.32 0.63
CA PRO A 31 -18.15 28.29 -0.46
C PRO A 31 -17.59 29.70 -0.20
N ALA A 32 -17.36 30.06 1.05
CA ALA A 32 -16.72 31.32 1.44
C ALA A 32 -15.18 31.24 1.49
N SER A 33 -14.60 30.05 1.27
CA SER A 33 -13.15 29.89 1.22
C SER A 33 -12.56 30.61 0.01
N ASN A 34 -11.36 31.14 0.19
CA ASN A 34 -10.54 31.70 -0.86
C ASN A 34 -9.94 30.63 -1.81
N GLY A 35 -10.12 29.34 -1.51
CA GLY A 35 -9.67 28.21 -2.32
C GLY A 35 -8.16 27.99 -2.36
N ASN A 36 -7.38 28.80 -1.64
CA ASN A 36 -5.93 28.67 -1.57
C ASN A 36 -5.57 27.88 -0.29
N PRO A 37 -4.94 26.70 -0.41
CA PRO A 37 -4.61 25.88 0.75
C PRO A 37 -3.68 26.60 1.73
N LEU A 38 -3.86 26.32 3.02
CA LEU A 38 -2.89 26.69 4.04
C LEU A 38 -1.58 25.94 3.76
N MET A 39 -0.45 26.64 3.75
CA MET A 39 0.84 26.02 3.47
C MET A 39 1.52 25.58 4.78
N GLN A 40 1.55 24.27 5.01
CA GLN A 40 2.26 23.64 6.12
C GLN A 40 3.76 23.55 5.81
N HIS A 41 4.60 23.89 6.78
CA HIS A 41 6.06 23.86 6.62
C HIS A 41 6.64 22.65 7.32
N GLY A 42 7.43 21.88 6.58
CA GLY A 42 7.92 20.60 7.06
C GLY A 42 6.94 19.46 6.78
N ASN A 43 7.45 18.35 6.29
CA ASN A 43 6.76 17.08 6.21
C ASN A 43 7.75 15.98 6.58
N TYR A 44 7.27 14.87 7.11
CA TYR A 44 8.12 13.74 7.48
C TYR A 44 7.37 12.43 7.39
N SER A 45 8.14 11.35 7.39
CA SER A 45 7.60 10.03 7.63
C SER A 45 8.59 9.18 8.39
N LEU A 46 8.06 8.28 9.21
CA LEU A 46 8.81 7.20 9.84
C LEU A 46 8.35 5.88 9.24
N TYR A 47 9.29 4.98 9.01
CA TYR A 47 9.01 3.66 8.47
C TYR A 47 9.85 2.58 9.15
N ALA A 48 9.32 1.36 9.11
CA ALA A 48 10.04 0.15 9.47
C ALA A 48 9.79 -0.97 8.46
N VAL A 49 10.79 -1.82 8.28
CA VAL A 49 10.75 -2.99 7.40
C VAL A 49 11.35 -4.18 8.15
N ALA A 50 10.68 -5.32 8.06
CA ALA A 50 11.16 -6.60 8.56
C ALA A 50 11.03 -7.66 7.47
N ASP A 51 12.05 -8.48 7.33
CA ASP A 51 12.07 -9.68 6.49
C ASP A 51 12.80 -10.78 7.28
N GLN A 52 12.14 -11.92 7.49
CA GLN A 52 12.69 -12.99 8.32
C GLN A 52 12.34 -14.35 7.73
N THR A 53 13.36 -15.16 7.47
CA THR A 53 13.17 -16.59 7.25
C THR A 53 12.78 -17.24 8.58
N VAL A 54 11.55 -17.73 8.70
CA VAL A 54 11.02 -18.33 9.94
C VAL A 54 11.07 -19.85 9.93
N TRP A 55 11.29 -20.46 8.76
CA TRP A 55 11.46 -21.90 8.64
C TRP A 55 12.28 -22.26 7.40
N GLN A 56 13.02 -23.36 7.50
CA GLN A 56 13.71 -24.01 6.39
C GLN A 56 13.54 -25.52 6.52
N SER A 57 13.21 -26.19 5.41
CA SER A 57 13.05 -27.64 5.39
C SER A 57 14.36 -28.38 5.71
N SER A 58 14.24 -29.49 6.43
CA SER A 58 15.36 -30.38 6.71
C SER A 58 15.69 -31.28 5.51
N ALA A 59 14.67 -31.65 4.72
CA ALA A 59 14.78 -32.54 3.56
C ALA A 59 15.18 -31.81 2.27
N ASP A 60 14.85 -30.53 2.16
CA ASP A 60 15.15 -29.68 1.01
C ASP A 60 15.63 -28.32 1.51
N LYS A 61 16.91 -28.01 1.29
CA LYS A 61 17.50 -26.77 1.78
C LYS A 61 17.08 -25.53 0.99
N ALA A 62 16.59 -25.69 -0.25
CA ALA A 62 16.05 -24.58 -1.03
C ALA A 62 14.69 -24.10 -0.48
N ARG A 63 13.94 -25.00 0.17
CA ARG A 63 12.60 -24.69 0.68
C ARG A 63 12.64 -23.91 1.99
N THR A 64 12.22 -22.65 1.92
CA THR A 64 12.17 -21.71 3.05
C THR A 64 10.83 -21.00 3.13
N LEU A 65 10.35 -20.74 4.34
CA LEU A 65 9.21 -19.86 4.60
C LEU A 65 9.73 -18.54 5.18
N ASN A 66 9.37 -17.43 4.54
CA ASN A 66 9.72 -16.09 4.98
C ASN A 66 8.46 -15.33 5.38
N VAL A 67 8.59 -14.48 6.39
CA VAL A 67 7.57 -13.51 6.79
C VAL A 67 8.16 -12.13 6.60
N PHE A 68 7.39 -11.24 6.00
CA PHE A 68 7.80 -9.85 5.80
C PHE A 68 6.72 -8.88 6.24
N GLY A 69 7.13 -7.66 6.55
CA GLY A 69 6.25 -6.56 6.89
C GLY A 69 6.92 -5.22 6.66
N ARG A 70 6.14 -4.23 6.24
CA ARG A 70 6.54 -2.84 6.08
C ARG A 70 5.43 -1.98 6.67
N ILE A 71 5.81 -0.95 7.39
CA ILE A 71 4.90 -0.01 8.02
C ILE A 71 5.45 1.38 7.84
N MET A 72 4.56 2.34 7.61
CA MET A 72 4.89 3.74 7.41
C MET A 72 3.81 4.62 8.04
N GLY A 73 4.22 5.74 8.63
CA GLY A 73 3.31 6.79 9.08
C GLY A 73 3.84 8.17 8.74
N ALA A 74 2.93 9.11 8.49
CA ALA A 74 3.20 10.51 8.17
C ALA A 74 2.12 11.43 8.80
N PRO A 75 2.37 12.73 8.97
CA PRO A 75 1.35 13.69 9.37
C PRO A 75 0.15 13.70 8.42
N ASP A 76 -1.06 13.87 8.94
CA ASP A 76 -2.31 13.75 8.18
C ASP A 76 -2.73 15.05 7.48
N ASP A 77 -2.18 16.18 7.91
CA ASP A 77 -2.48 17.52 7.40
C ASP A 77 -1.85 17.81 6.05
N GLN A 78 -0.72 17.19 5.67
CA GLN A 78 -0.15 17.34 4.32
C GLN A 78 -0.23 16.08 3.45
N ASN A 79 -0.43 14.91 4.06
CA ASN A 79 -0.39 13.63 3.34
C ASN A 79 -1.80 13.04 3.21
N LEU A 80 -2.18 12.66 1.99
CA LEU A 80 -3.46 11.99 1.73
C LEU A 80 -3.53 10.61 2.39
N VAL A 81 -2.40 9.89 2.43
CA VAL A 81 -2.27 8.62 3.14
C VAL A 81 -1.35 8.83 4.33
N ASP A 82 -1.90 8.78 5.54
CA ASP A 82 -1.15 9.04 6.78
C ASP A 82 -0.58 7.77 7.41
N PHE A 83 -1.07 6.61 6.97
CA PHE A 83 -0.63 5.31 7.45
C PHE A 83 -0.69 4.28 6.33
N PHE A 84 0.36 3.47 6.25
CA PHE A 84 0.42 2.32 5.36
C PHE A 84 1.04 1.13 6.08
N PHE A 85 0.50 -0.05 5.81
CA PHE A 85 1.10 -1.32 6.19
C PHE A 85 0.99 -2.30 5.03
N ASN A 86 2.02 -3.10 4.79
CA ASN A 86 1.86 -4.34 4.06
C ASN A 86 2.72 -5.44 4.66
N GLY A 87 2.25 -6.68 4.58
CA GLY A 87 2.97 -7.82 5.09
C GLY A 87 2.42 -9.12 4.55
N GLY A 88 3.20 -10.17 4.65
CA GLY A 88 2.85 -11.43 4.03
C GLY A 88 3.84 -12.53 4.31
N VAL A 89 3.62 -13.65 3.64
CA VAL A 89 4.50 -14.81 3.69
C VAL A 89 4.88 -15.25 2.28
N THR A 90 6.13 -15.67 2.13
CA THR A 90 6.61 -16.28 0.88
C THR A 90 7.20 -17.65 1.15
N LEU A 91 6.86 -18.60 0.29
CA LEU A 91 7.39 -19.96 0.28
C LEU A 91 8.27 -20.13 -0.96
N THR A 92 9.57 -20.29 -0.76
CA THR A 92 10.51 -20.68 -1.81
C THR A 92 10.48 -22.18 -2.02
N ALA A 93 10.66 -22.65 -3.26
CA ALA A 93 10.60 -24.06 -3.66
C ALA A 93 9.30 -24.77 -3.24
N PRO A 94 8.09 -24.22 -3.54
CA PRO A 94 6.83 -24.77 -3.07
C PRO A 94 6.49 -26.13 -3.71
N LEU A 95 6.97 -26.39 -4.94
CA LEU A 95 6.67 -27.61 -5.71
C LEU A 95 7.95 -28.46 -5.92
N PRO A 96 7.83 -29.80 -5.96
CA PRO A 96 8.96 -30.68 -6.26
C PRO A 96 9.62 -30.35 -7.61
N GLY A 97 10.95 -30.26 -7.64
CA GLY A 97 11.73 -29.98 -8.85
C GLY A 97 11.65 -28.53 -9.33
N ARG A 98 11.07 -27.62 -8.53
CA ARG A 98 10.93 -26.20 -8.84
C ARG A 98 11.59 -25.35 -7.75
N ASP A 99 12.87 -25.63 -7.51
CA ASP A 99 13.65 -25.08 -6.40
C ASP A 99 13.85 -23.56 -6.48
N ASN A 100 13.66 -22.98 -7.68
CA ASN A 100 13.79 -21.54 -7.95
C ASN A 100 12.45 -20.80 -8.00
N ASP A 101 11.34 -21.48 -7.74
CA ASP A 101 10.01 -20.86 -7.74
C ASP A 101 9.67 -20.29 -6.35
N GLN A 102 8.77 -19.31 -6.32
CA GLN A 102 8.29 -18.71 -5.09
C GLN A 102 6.77 -18.51 -5.14
N ALA A 103 6.07 -18.92 -4.10
CA ALA A 103 4.66 -18.60 -3.88
C ALA A 103 4.53 -17.56 -2.77
N GLY A 104 3.60 -16.62 -2.90
CA GLY A 104 3.37 -15.56 -1.93
C GLY A 104 1.89 -15.32 -1.66
N ILE A 105 1.60 -14.93 -0.42
CA ILE A 105 0.36 -14.26 -0.04
C ILE A 105 0.72 -13.02 0.77
N ASP A 106 0.06 -11.91 0.48
CA ASP A 106 0.23 -10.68 1.24
C ASP A 106 -1.08 -9.95 1.48
N PHE A 107 -1.01 -9.05 2.45
CA PHE A 107 -2.07 -8.17 2.86
C PHE A 107 -1.53 -6.75 3.01
N GLY A 108 -2.28 -5.78 2.50
CA GLY A 108 -1.96 -4.36 2.54
C GLY A 108 -3.11 -3.53 3.12
N ILE A 109 -2.76 -2.43 3.78
CA ILE A 109 -3.67 -1.42 4.32
C ILE A 109 -3.09 -0.05 3.95
N GLY A 110 -3.88 0.78 3.29
CA GLY A 110 -3.63 2.22 3.12
C GLY A 110 -4.75 3.01 3.76
N LYS A 111 -4.44 3.86 4.75
CA LYS A 111 -5.43 4.68 5.45
C LYS A 111 -5.40 6.10 4.89
N VAL A 112 -6.55 6.57 4.41
CA VAL A 112 -6.76 7.97 4.06
C VAL A 112 -6.73 8.83 5.32
N SER A 113 -6.06 9.97 5.23
CA SER A 113 -5.78 10.84 6.35
C SER A 113 -7.06 11.41 6.96
N SER A 114 -7.03 11.68 8.27
CA SER A 114 -8.23 12.18 8.96
C SER A 114 -8.67 13.55 8.43
N GLN A 115 -7.70 14.36 7.98
CA GLN A 115 -7.94 15.67 7.40
C GLN A 115 -8.58 15.58 6.01
N ALA A 116 -8.12 14.67 5.14
CA ALA A 116 -8.75 14.43 3.84
C ALA A 116 -10.17 13.87 4.00
N ALA A 117 -10.36 12.90 4.90
CA ALA A 117 -11.67 12.33 5.20
C ALA A 117 -12.64 13.38 5.77
N ALA A 118 -12.15 14.33 6.56
CA ALA A 118 -12.95 15.44 7.06
C ALA A 118 -13.27 16.48 5.98
N LEU A 119 -12.38 16.71 5.01
CA LEU A 119 -12.68 17.55 3.84
C LEU A 119 -13.81 16.94 2.99
N ASP A 120 -13.82 15.62 2.80
CA ASP A 120 -14.92 14.92 2.12
C ASP A 120 -16.25 15.22 2.83
N GLN A 121 -16.29 15.10 4.17
CA GLN A 121 -17.48 15.42 4.96
C GLN A 121 -17.90 16.88 4.85
N ASP A 122 -16.93 17.81 4.89
CA ASP A 122 -17.19 19.25 4.73
C ASP A 122 -17.82 19.55 3.35
N SER A 123 -17.49 18.75 2.32
CA SER A 123 -18.05 18.84 0.96
C SER A 123 -19.38 18.08 0.77
N GLY A 124 -19.83 17.34 1.78
CA GLY A 124 -21.01 16.48 1.71
C GLY A 124 -20.77 15.12 1.04
N ALA A 125 -19.52 14.78 0.72
CA ALA A 125 -19.13 13.47 0.22
C ALA A 125 -18.97 12.45 1.38
N PRO A 126 -19.05 11.14 1.10
CA PRO A 126 -18.68 10.12 2.06
C PRO A 126 -17.22 10.27 2.48
N ALA A 127 -16.95 10.16 3.78
CA ALA A 127 -15.59 10.19 4.30
C ALA A 127 -14.80 8.98 3.79
N GLN A 128 -13.69 9.23 3.10
CA GLN A 128 -12.74 8.17 2.78
C GLN A 128 -12.15 7.54 4.05
N THR A 129 -11.86 6.24 4.00
CA THR A 129 -11.37 5.46 5.13
C THR A 129 -10.11 4.69 4.75
N THR A 130 -10.19 3.37 4.64
CA THR A 130 -9.06 2.49 4.42
C THR A 130 -9.26 1.70 3.14
N GLU A 131 -8.24 1.63 2.29
CA GLU A 131 -8.14 0.63 1.24
C GLU A 131 -7.37 -0.58 1.77
N GLU A 132 -7.90 -1.78 1.55
CA GLU A 132 -7.21 -3.02 1.89
C GLU A 132 -6.93 -3.84 0.63
N LEU A 133 -5.82 -4.55 0.61
CA LEU A 133 -5.40 -5.40 -0.50
C LEU A 133 -5.09 -6.79 0.04
N ILE A 134 -5.55 -7.83 -0.67
CA ILE A 134 -5.03 -9.19 -0.52
C ILE A 134 -4.45 -9.60 -1.87
N GLU A 135 -3.20 -10.02 -1.90
CA GLU A 135 -2.53 -10.52 -3.11
C GLU A 135 -2.10 -11.98 -2.94
N LEU A 136 -2.24 -12.75 -4.01
CA LEU A 136 -1.73 -14.11 -4.19
C LEU A 136 -0.85 -14.13 -5.43
N THR A 137 0.36 -14.65 -5.31
CA THR A 137 1.33 -14.65 -6.41
C THR A 137 2.09 -15.97 -6.49
N TYR A 138 2.47 -16.36 -7.71
CA TYR A 138 3.36 -17.48 -7.95
C TYR A 138 4.41 -17.11 -8.99
N GLN A 139 5.66 -16.92 -8.58
CA GLN A 139 6.78 -16.70 -9.48
C GLN A 139 7.37 -18.04 -9.94
N ALA A 140 7.31 -18.30 -11.24
CA ALA A 140 7.89 -19.45 -11.90
C ALA A 140 9.16 -19.08 -12.66
N GLN A 141 10.30 -19.69 -12.29
CA GLN A 141 11.49 -19.67 -13.13
C GLN A 141 11.28 -20.69 -14.27
N VAL A 142 10.89 -20.20 -15.45
CA VAL A 142 10.52 -21.05 -16.59
C VAL A 142 11.78 -21.60 -17.26
N THR A 143 12.77 -20.73 -17.49
CA THR A 143 14.10 -21.05 -18.02
C THR A 143 15.14 -20.22 -17.28
N GLY A 144 16.45 -20.40 -17.52
CA GLY A 144 17.48 -19.54 -16.90
C GLY A 144 17.40 -18.05 -17.25
N TRP A 145 16.60 -17.66 -18.25
CA TRP A 145 16.46 -16.29 -18.74
C TRP A 145 15.02 -15.76 -18.66
N LEU A 146 14.03 -16.59 -18.31
CA LEU A 146 12.62 -16.22 -18.25
C LEU A 146 12.01 -16.54 -16.88
N VAL A 147 11.45 -15.52 -16.27
CA VAL A 147 10.55 -15.63 -15.11
C VAL A 147 9.15 -15.18 -15.51
N VAL A 148 8.14 -15.93 -15.09
CA VAL A 148 6.72 -15.57 -15.25
C VAL A 148 6.05 -15.61 -13.88
N GLN A 149 5.29 -14.58 -13.53
CA GLN A 149 4.65 -14.42 -12.24
C GLN A 149 3.20 -13.98 -12.44
N PRO A 150 2.23 -14.91 -12.53
CA PRO A 150 0.83 -14.57 -12.33
C PRO A 150 0.57 -14.03 -10.92
N ASP A 151 -0.35 -13.08 -10.83
CA ASP A 151 -0.82 -12.49 -9.59
C ASP A 151 -2.35 -12.33 -9.60
N LEU A 152 -2.96 -12.54 -8.43
CA LEU A 152 -4.38 -12.28 -8.19
C LEU A 152 -4.47 -11.32 -7.02
N GLN A 153 -5.24 -10.25 -7.20
CA GLN A 153 -5.42 -9.22 -6.18
C GLN A 153 -6.91 -9.00 -5.93
N TYR A 154 -7.25 -8.80 -4.66
CA TYR A 154 -8.57 -8.38 -4.24
C TYR A 154 -8.46 -7.10 -3.42
N VAL A 155 -9.02 -6.02 -3.95
CA VAL A 155 -9.01 -4.70 -3.35
C VAL A 155 -10.36 -4.47 -2.67
N ILE A 156 -10.32 -4.18 -1.38
CA ILE A 156 -11.50 -3.85 -0.59
C ILE A 156 -11.50 -2.35 -0.39
N ASN A 157 -12.65 -1.73 -0.66
CA ASN A 157 -12.85 -0.30 -0.52
C ASN A 157 -11.82 0.55 -1.30
N PRO A 158 -11.76 0.40 -2.66
CA PRO A 158 -10.79 1.11 -3.48
C PRO A 158 -10.79 2.62 -3.25
N SER A 159 -9.59 3.21 -3.23
CA SER A 159 -9.33 4.61 -2.90
C SER A 159 -9.94 5.05 -1.57
N GLY A 160 -10.06 4.15 -0.59
CA GLY A 160 -10.67 4.44 0.69
C GLY A 160 -12.20 4.61 0.64
N GLY A 161 -12.86 4.26 -0.46
CA GLY A 161 -14.32 4.32 -0.59
C GLY A 161 -14.85 5.58 -1.26
N VAL A 162 -14.12 6.10 -2.25
CA VAL A 162 -14.62 7.19 -3.10
C VAL A 162 -15.92 6.81 -3.81
N LEU A 163 -16.70 7.83 -4.20
CA LEU A 163 -17.90 7.64 -5.01
C LEU A 163 -17.57 7.06 -6.38
N ASP A 164 -18.43 6.18 -6.90
CA ASP A 164 -18.33 5.66 -8.26
C ASP A 164 -18.61 6.81 -9.26
N PRO A 165 -17.67 7.14 -10.16
CA PRO A 165 -17.88 8.20 -11.16
C PRO A 165 -19.08 7.96 -12.08
N ASN A 166 -19.52 6.70 -12.22
CA ASN A 166 -20.65 6.29 -13.05
C ASN A 166 -21.95 6.13 -12.25
N ASP A 167 -21.87 6.01 -10.91
CA ASP A 167 -23.01 5.90 -9.99
C ASP A 167 -22.71 6.64 -8.67
N PRO A 168 -22.81 7.99 -8.67
CA PRO A 168 -22.34 8.83 -7.57
C PRO A 168 -23.23 8.78 -6.31
N ILE A 169 -24.14 7.80 -6.23
CA ILE A 169 -24.93 7.47 -5.04
C ILE A 169 -24.22 6.38 -4.22
N HIS A 170 -23.36 5.58 -4.86
CA HIS A 170 -22.64 4.48 -4.23
C HIS A 170 -21.13 4.72 -4.28
N THR A 171 -20.42 4.11 -3.33
CA THR A 171 -18.96 4.05 -3.37
C THR A 171 -18.50 3.02 -4.40
N LEU A 172 -17.25 3.16 -4.87
CA LEU A 172 -16.60 2.12 -5.66
C LEU A 172 -16.70 0.77 -4.94
N ARG A 173 -17.05 -0.25 -5.72
CA ARG A 173 -17.17 -1.63 -5.23
C ARG A 173 -15.80 -2.25 -5.11
N ASN A 174 -15.70 -3.30 -4.30
CA ASN A 174 -14.49 -4.12 -4.24
C ASN A 174 -14.11 -4.66 -5.64
N GLU A 175 -12.82 -4.77 -5.88
CA GLU A 175 -12.27 -5.11 -7.19
C GLU A 175 -11.46 -6.40 -7.12
N PHE A 176 -11.64 -7.26 -8.12
CA PHE A 176 -10.79 -8.41 -8.34
C PHE A 176 -9.94 -8.17 -9.59
N ILE A 177 -8.63 -8.32 -9.45
CA ILE A 177 -7.65 -8.09 -10.50
C ILE A 177 -6.89 -9.40 -10.70
N ALA A 178 -6.70 -9.76 -11.98
CA ALA A 178 -5.84 -10.88 -12.37
C ALA A 178 -4.78 -10.35 -13.34
N GLY A 179 -3.51 -10.55 -12.99
CA GLY A 179 -2.36 -10.04 -13.70
C GLY A 179 -1.31 -11.12 -13.97
N ALA A 180 -0.32 -10.74 -14.77
CA ALA A 180 0.90 -11.50 -14.90
C ALA A 180 2.07 -10.58 -15.25
N ARG A 181 3.20 -10.80 -14.59
CA ARG A 181 4.49 -10.17 -14.88
C ARG A 181 5.44 -11.18 -15.53
N ALA A 182 6.22 -10.72 -16.52
CA ALA A 182 7.33 -11.49 -17.07
C ALA A 182 8.64 -10.69 -16.96
N VAL A 183 9.74 -11.39 -16.65
CA VAL A 183 11.10 -10.82 -16.65
C VAL A 183 11.98 -11.64 -17.57
N VAL A 184 12.68 -10.96 -18.47
CA VAL A 184 13.59 -11.55 -19.47
C VAL A 184 14.98 -10.97 -19.28
N THR A 185 15.98 -11.84 -19.16
CA THR A 185 17.40 -11.46 -19.06
C THR A 185 18.13 -11.88 -20.32
N PHE A 186 18.92 -10.97 -20.89
CA PHE A 186 19.70 -11.15 -22.13
C PHE A 186 21.21 -11.01 -21.88
#